data_AF-A0A395M0H1-F1
#
_entry.id   AF-A0A395M0H1-F1
#
_cell.length_a   1.000
_cell.length_b   1.000
_cell.length_c   1.000
_cell.angle_alpha   90.00
_cell.angle_beta   90.00
_cell.angle_gamma   90.00
#
_symmetry.space_group_name_H-M   'P 1'
#
loop_
_entity.id
_entity.type
_entity.pdbx_description
1 polymer ?
#
loop_
_entity_poly.entity_id
_entity_poly.type
_entity_poly.pdbx_seq_one_letter_code
_entity_poly.pdbx_strand_id
1 'polypeptide(L)'
;MSQPANMLSEEQMLRMEKTVLYEEALNALHAALDAAGCVVKEFQDAAEYTQSAFRDYDTVLRKSLAQHCSVRHKDFDEMFKNAIEARRRRESELSLSVRQFLSEQTELSQEVLRELASLPQTEQSQQARRTAEVAALTKKFAELQHNRRRELLQLFRDFKAEQEAFSAQLRACIAQAKELRLKDLKAMFEQFQRESEARTRQTQARRKEVAEMLQRFKLQRLKNSKNHYARKNAQ
;
A
#
# COMPACT_ATOMS: atom_id res chain seq x y z
N MET A 1 -14.51 20.83 -60.92
CA MET A 1 -13.58 19.84 -60.34
C MET A 1 -13.20 20.36 -58.96
N SER A 2 -13.78 19.77 -57.91
CA SER A 2 -13.63 20.24 -56.53
C SER A 2 -13.02 19.15 -55.66
N GLN A 3 -12.15 19.63 -54.75
CA GLN A 3 -11.41 18.97 -53.67
C GLN A 3 -10.09 18.28 -54.07
N PRO A 4 -9.02 18.54 -53.27
CA PRO A 4 -8.88 17.91 -51.96
C PRO A 4 -8.67 18.92 -50.82
N ALA A 5 -9.67 19.05 -49.95
CA ALA A 5 -9.57 19.80 -48.68
C ALA A 5 -9.45 18.88 -47.44
N ASN A 6 -9.40 17.55 -47.63
CA ASN A 6 -9.40 16.56 -46.53
C ASN A 6 -8.02 16.05 -46.09
N MET A 7 -6.91 16.60 -46.63
CA MET A 7 -5.54 16.20 -46.28
C MET A 7 -4.85 17.16 -45.28
N LEU A 8 -5.62 17.80 -44.40
CA LEU A 8 -5.17 18.12 -43.04
C LEU A 8 -5.30 16.82 -42.22
N SER A 9 -4.65 15.71 -42.60
CA SER A 9 -3.21 15.36 -42.57
C SER A 9 -3.07 14.32 -41.46
N GLU A 10 -3.14 13.03 -41.81
CA GLU A 10 -3.04 11.91 -40.87
C GLU A 10 -1.79 12.00 -39.98
N GLU A 11 -0.71 12.63 -40.44
CA GLU A 11 0.46 12.97 -39.62
C GLU A 11 0.15 13.92 -38.46
N GLN A 12 -0.72 14.92 -38.67
CA GLN A 12 -1.18 15.80 -37.59
C GLN A 12 -2.02 15.04 -36.57
N MET A 13 -2.83 14.08 -37.03
CA MET A 13 -3.64 13.22 -36.16
C MET A 13 -2.74 12.30 -35.30
N LEU A 14 -1.73 11.66 -35.90
CA LEU A 14 -0.76 10.84 -35.17
C LEU A 14 0.11 11.63 -34.20
N ARG A 15 0.46 12.88 -34.55
CA ARG A 15 1.13 13.80 -33.61
C ARG A 15 0.21 14.16 -32.44
N MET A 16 -1.06 14.44 -32.70
CA MET A 16 -2.07 14.70 -31.66
C MET A 16 -2.25 13.49 -30.74
N GLU A 17 -2.40 12.28 -31.28
CA GLU A 17 -2.52 11.05 -30.48
C GLU A 17 -1.29 10.82 -29.60
N LYS A 18 -0.09 11.09 -30.13
CA LYS A 18 1.16 10.98 -29.37
C LYS A 18 1.22 12.03 -28.25
N THR A 19 0.83 13.28 -28.50
CA THR A 19 0.76 14.31 -27.45
C THR A 19 -0.26 13.96 -26.37
N VAL A 20 -1.43 13.46 -26.76
CA VAL A 20 -2.47 13.01 -25.82
C VAL A 20 -1.94 11.87 -24.95
N LEU A 21 -1.24 10.88 -25.54
CA LEU A 21 -0.63 9.80 -24.77
C LEU A 21 0.43 10.30 -23.77
N TYR A 22 1.26 11.28 -24.16
CA TYR A 22 2.22 11.89 -23.22
C TYR A 22 1.52 12.63 -22.09
N GLU A 23 0.46 13.39 -22.39
CA GLU A 23 -0.34 14.08 -21.38
C GLU A 23 -1.01 13.09 -20.42
N GLU A 24 -1.62 12.01 -20.95
CA GLU A 24 -2.20 10.94 -20.15
C GLU A 24 -1.17 10.27 -19.24
N ALA A 25 0.03 9.99 -19.76
CA ALA A 25 1.12 9.42 -18.97
C ALA A 25 1.64 10.38 -17.90
N LEU A 26 1.79 11.67 -18.21
CA LEU A 26 2.16 12.70 -17.24
C LEU A 26 1.12 12.82 -16.13
N ASN A 27 -0.17 12.82 -16.48
CA ASN A 27 -1.26 12.85 -15.51
C ASN A 27 -1.27 11.60 -14.63
N ALA A 28 -1.02 10.42 -15.21
CA ALA A 28 -0.90 9.17 -14.45
C ALA A 28 0.29 9.20 -13.48
N LEU A 29 1.43 9.75 -13.90
CA LEU A 29 2.62 9.91 -13.05
C LEU A 29 2.38 10.91 -11.90
N HIS A 30 1.75 12.05 -12.18
CA HIS A 30 1.36 12.99 -11.13
C HIS A 30 0.40 12.35 -10.13
N ALA A 31 -0.63 11.65 -10.62
CA ALA A 31 -1.57 10.93 -9.75
C ALA A 31 -0.87 9.84 -8.90
N ALA A 32 0.14 9.17 -9.44
CA ALA A 32 0.97 8.21 -8.71
C ALA A 32 1.81 8.87 -7.61
N LEU A 33 2.40 10.03 -7.88
CA LEU A 33 3.15 10.82 -6.89
C LEU A 33 2.23 11.32 -5.76
N ASP A 34 1.07 11.87 -6.10
CA ASP A 34 0.07 12.29 -5.12
C ASP A 34 -0.41 11.11 -4.26
N ALA A 35 -0.66 9.96 -4.89
CA ALA A 35 -1.01 8.73 -4.19
C ALA A 35 0.09 8.29 -3.21
N ALA A 36 1.35 8.34 -3.61
CA ALA A 36 2.50 8.06 -2.76
C ALA A 36 2.57 9.03 -1.57
N GLY A 37 2.41 10.33 -1.81
CA GLY A 37 2.35 11.36 -0.77
C GLY A 37 1.24 11.10 0.24
N CYS A 38 0.02 10.77 -0.22
CA CYS A 38 -1.10 10.41 0.66
C CYS A 38 -0.79 9.18 1.52
N VAL A 39 -0.23 8.12 0.93
CA VAL A 39 0.10 6.88 1.66
C VAL A 39 1.15 7.13 2.73
N VAL A 40 2.20 7.90 2.43
CA VAL A 40 3.25 8.24 3.39
C VAL A 40 2.68 9.07 4.54
N LYS A 41 1.86 10.08 4.23
CA LYS A 41 1.23 10.93 5.25
C LYS A 41 0.32 10.12 6.16
N GLU A 42 -0.57 9.28 5.61
CA GLU A 42 -1.48 8.45 6.42
C GLU A 42 -0.74 7.46 7.32
N PHE A 43 0.39 6.92 6.85
CA PHE A 43 1.25 6.07 7.67
C PHE A 43 1.89 6.86 8.82
N GLN A 44 2.40 8.07 8.56
CA GLN A 44 2.96 8.95 9.60
C GLN A 44 1.90 9.33 10.63
N ASP A 45 0.73 9.78 10.19
CA ASP A 45 -0.39 10.14 11.07
C ASP A 45 -0.82 8.94 11.95
N ALA A 46 -0.83 7.73 11.37
CA ALA A 46 -1.12 6.51 12.12
C ALA A 46 -0.05 6.20 13.17
N ALA A 47 1.23 6.30 12.80
CA ALA A 47 2.35 6.01 13.70
C ALA A 47 2.40 7.02 14.86
N GLU A 48 2.27 8.32 14.58
CA GLU A 48 2.31 9.39 15.58
C GLU A 48 1.16 9.28 16.59
N TYR A 49 -0.08 9.06 16.12
CA TYR A 49 -1.24 8.85 16.98
C TYR A 49 -1.02 7.72 17.98
N THR A 50 -0.49 6.60 17.51
CA THR A 50 -0.27 5.43 18.38
C THR A 50 0.87 5.63 19.35
N GLN A 51 1.89 6.40 18.98
CA GLN A 51 3.03 6.69 19.83
C GLN A 51 2.66 7.62 20.99
N SER A 52 1.86 8.66 20.75
CA SER A 52 1.39 9.57 21.78
C SER A 52 0.44 8.88 22.75
N ALA A 53 -0.59 8.20 22.23
CA ALA A 53 -1.59 7.50 23.03
C ALA A 53 -0.97 6.51 24.03
N PHE A 54 -0.02 5.67 23.58
CA PHE A 54 0.63 4.70 24.46
C PHE A 54 1.50 5.33 25.55
N ARG A 55 2.18 6.45 25.27
CA ARG A 55 3.03 7.13 26.27
C ARG A 55 2.17 7.68 27.41
N ASP A 56 1.01 8.23 27.07
CA ASP A 56 0.09 8.79 28.04
C ASP A 56 -0.50 7.68 28.93
N TYR A 57 -0.90 6.55 28.33
CA TYR A 57 -1.44 5.44 29.11
C TYR A 57 -0.41 4.72 29.98
N ASP A 58 0.85 4.55 29.53
CA ASP A 58 1.92 3.97 30.37
C ASP A 58 2.08 4.75 31.67
N THR A 59 2.18 6.08 31.55
CA THR A 59 2.38 6.98 32.69
C THR A 59 1.19 6.91 33.66
N VAL A 60 -0.04 6.96 33.15
CA VAL A 60 -1.26 6.94 33.96
C VAL A 60 -1.47 5.58 34.61
N LEU A 61 -1.30 4.47 33.89
CA LEU A 61 -1.45 3.12 34.43
C LEU A 61 -0.42 2.82 35.51
N ARG A 62 0.85 3.16 35.29
CA ARG A 62 1.91 3.00 36.30
C ARG A 62 1.55 3.75 37.59
N LYS A 63 1.07 4.98 37.46
CA LYS A 63 0.68 5.81 38.61
C LYS A 63 -0.52 5.22 39.36
N SER A 64 -1.58 4.82 38.66
CA SER A 64 -2.77 4.22 39.29
C SER A 64 -2.48 2.85 39.92
N LEU A 65 -1.68 2.00 39.29
CA LEU A 65 -1.31 0.69 39.85
C LEU A 65 -0.40 0.82 41.07
N ALA A 66 0.57 1.75 41.05
CA ALA A 66 1.41 2.05 42.20
C ALA A 66 0.60 2.58 43.39
N GLN A 67 -0.46 3.35 43.13
CA GLN A 67 -1.35 3.87 44.17
C GLN A 67 -2.26 2.82 44.81
N HIS A 68 -2.61 1.76 44.07
CA HIS A 68 -3.60 0.77 44.52
C HIS A 68 -3.02 -0.61 44.85
N CYS A 69 -1.70 -0.81 44.69
CA CYS A 69 -1.00 -2.07 44.97
C CYS A 69 -1.65 -3.32 44.33
N SER A 70 -2.45 -3.13 43.27
CA SER A 70 -3.36 -4.16 42.73
C SER A 70 -2.66 -5.14 41.78
N VAL A 71 -1.44 -4.82 41.35
CA VAL A 71 -0.62 -5.62 40.43
C VAL A 71 0.86 -5.54 40.85
N ARG A 72 1.58 -6.67 40.84
CA ARG A 72 3.04 -6.65 40.98
C ARG A 72 3.62 -5.92 39.76
N HIS A 73 4.39 -4.86 40.00
CA HIS A 73 4.99 -4.04 38.94
C HIS A 73 5.64 -4.86 37.82
N LYS A 74 6.35 -5.94 38.17
CA LYS A 74 6.99 -6.85 37.21
C LYS A 74 6.01 -7.49 36.21
N ASP A 75 4.88 -7.98 36.67
CA ASP A 75 3.89 -8.66 35.81
C ASP A 75 3.22 -7.65 34.86
N PHE A 76 2.93 -6.44 35.37
CA PHE A 76 2.44 -5.35 34.52
C PHE A 76 3.46 -4.94 33.47
N ASP A 77 4.72 -4.71 33.86
CA ASP A 77 5.79 -4.31 32.95
C ASP A 77 5.99 -5.34 31.83
N GLU A 78 5.91 -6.63 32.15
CA GLU A 78 6.02 -7.70 31.16
C GLU A 78 4.83 -7.70 30.17
N MET A 79 3.59 -7.62 30.65
CA MET A 79 2.41 -7.55 29.77
C MET A 79 2.41 -6.31 28.89
N PHE A 80 2.73 -5.15 29.47
CA PHE A 80 2.76 -3.88 28.76
C PHE A 80 3.88 -3.86 27.71
N LYS A 81 5.06 -4.40 28.05
CA LYS A 81 6.15 -4.60 27.09
C LYS A 81 5.73 -5.48 25.92
N ASN A 82 5.05 -6.60 26.18
CA ASN A 82 4.57 -7.50 25.13
C ASN A 82 3.58 -6.79 24.19
N ALA A 83 2.68 -5.95 24.72
CA ALA A 83 1.76 -5.15 23.92
C ALA A 83 2.48 -4.12 23.04
N ILE A 84 3.48 -3.42 23.58
CA ILE A 84 4.33 -2.50 22.82
C ILE A 84 5.08 -3.24 21.71
N GLU A 85 5.63 -4.41 21.99
CA GLU A 85 6.34 -5.20 21.00
C GLU A 85 5.42 -5.68 19.87
N ALA A 86 4.21 -6.16 20.20
CA ALA A 86 3.21 -6.54 19.21
C ALA A 86 2.86 -5.35 18.29
N ARG A 87 2.65 -4.16 18.88
CA ARG A 87 2.42 -2.92 18.12
C ARG A 87 3.60 -2.59 17.20
N ARG A 88 4.83 -2.60 17.71
CA ARG A 88 6.05 -2.28 16.92
C ARG A 88 6.26 -3.24 15.76
N ARG A 89 5.97 -4.54 15.95
CA ARG A 89 5.99 -5.53 14.87
C ARG A 89 4.98 -5.17 13.79
N ARG A 90 3.75 -4.80 14.17
CA ARG A 90 2.72 -4.39 13.21
C ARG A 90 3.08 -3.10 12.48
N GLU A 91 3.60 -2.11 13.18
CA GLU A 91 4.10 -0.85 12.58
C GLU A 91 5.21 -1.12 11.56
N SER A 92 6.14 -2.03 11.89
CA SER A 92 7.21 -2.47 10.99
C SER A 92 6.67 -3.19 9.75
N GLU A 93 5.63 -4.01 9.90
CA GLU A 93 4.96 -4.67 8.78
C GLU A 93 4.28 -3.66 7.84
N LEU A 94 3.63 -2.63 8.39
CA LEU A 94 3.01 -1.56 7.61
C LEU A 94 4.07 -0.73 6.90
N SER A 95 5.15 -0.36 7.59
CA SER A 95 6.32 0.33 7.01
C SER A 95 6.93 -0.45 5.84
N LEU A 96 7.03 -1.78 5.96
CA LEU A 96 7.49 -2.62 4.86
C LEU A 96 6.54 -2.56 3.65
N SER A 97 5.21 -2.60 3.87
CA SER A 97 4.25 -2.48 2.77
C SER A 97 4.25 -1.11 2.11
N VAL A 98 4.48 -0.03 2.86
CA VAL A 98 4.68 1.30 2.27
C VAL A 98 5.92 1.31 1.38
N ARG A 99 7.05 0.81 1.86
CA ARG A 99 8.29 0.73 1.07
C ARG A 99 8.11 -0.09 -0.21
N GLN A 100 7.42 -1.23 -0.12
CA GLN A 100 7.10 -2.05 -1.29
C GLN A 100 6.25 -1.29 -2.30
N PHE A 101 5.19 -0.61 -1.86
CA PHE A 101 4.36 0.21 -2.74
C PHE A 101 5.13 1.35 -3.41
N LEU A 102 6.02 2.04 -2.70
CA LEU A 102 6.86 3.10 -3.28
C LEU A 102 7.86 2.55 -4.32
N SER A 103 8.42 1.35 -4.06
CA SER A 103 9.27 0.65 -5.02
C SER A 103 8.47 0.27 -6.28
N GLU A 104 7.28 -0.30 -6.10
CA GLU A 104 6.35 -0.64 -7.20
C GLU A 104 6.01 0.61 -8.03
N GLN A 105 5.70 1.75 -7.38
CA GLN A 105 5.44 3.02 -8.08
C GLN A 105 6.62 3.48 -8.94
N THR A 106 7.84 3.35 -8.40
CA THR A 106 9.06 3.74 -9.10
C THR A 106 9.32 2.84 -10.32
N GLU A 107 9.24 1.52 -10.13
CA GLU A 107 9.44 0.54 -11.21
C GLU A 107 8.42 0.72 -12.34
N LEU A 108 7.14 0.91 -12.01
CA LEU A 108 6.10 1.12 -13.01
C LEU A 108 6.28 2.43 -13.76
N SER A 109 6.64 3.51 -13.06
CA SER A 109 6.89 4.82 -13.68
C SER A 109 8.04 4.75 -14.68
N GLN A 110 9.13 4.06 -14.31
CA GLN A 110 10.28 3.85 -15.20
C GLN A 110 9.95 2.97 -16.41
N GLU A 111 9.04 2.01 -16.29
CA GLU A 111 8.59 1.20 -17.42
C GLU A 111 7.77 2.04 -18.41
N VAL A 112 6.82 2.85 -17.92
CA VAL A 112 6.01 3.75 -18.76
C VAL A 112 6.92 4.70 -19.53
N LEU A 113 7.89 5.32 -18.85
CA LEU A 113 8.86 6.22 -19.50
C LEU A 113 9.68 5.50 -20.57
N ARG A 114 10.11 4.26 -20.32
CA ARG A 114 10.86 3.45 -21.31
C ARG A 114 10.01 3.10 -22.53
N GLU A 115 8.76 2.69 -22.34
CA GLU A 115 7.86 2.36 -23.45
C GLU A 115 7.52 3.60 -24.28
N LEU A 116 7.27 4.75 -23.64
CA LEU A 116 7.06 6.03 -24.33
C LEU A 116 8.29 6.49 -25.12
N ALA A 117 9.50 6.28 -24.58
CA ALA A 117 10.75 6.60 -25.29
C ALA A 117 11.00 5.67 -26.48
N SER A 118 10.47 4.44 -26.45
CA SER A 118 10.62 3.45 -27.51
C SER A 118 9.64 3.61 -28.68
N LEU A 119 8.71 4.57 -28.59
CA LEU A 119 7.72 4.80 -29.64
C LEU A 119 8.42 5.19 -30.96
N PRO A 120 8.07 4.55 -32.09
CA PRO A 120 8.62 4.91 -33.40
C PRO A 120 8.41 6.41 -33.69
N GLN A 121 9.30 6.99 -34.51
CA GLN A 121 9.18 8.38 -34.95
C GLN A 121 8.77 8.50 -36.43
N THR A 122 8.87 7.41 -37.21
CA THR A 122 8.88 7.48 -38.68
C THR A 122 8.00 6.44 -39.40
N GLU A 123 7.60 5.34 -38.77
CA GLU A 123 6.74 4.32 -39.41
C GLU A 123 5.29 4.38 -38.91
N GLN A 124 4.41 5.00 -39.70
CA GLN A 124 3.01 5.30 -39.32
C GLN A 124 2.19 4.06 -38.91
N SER A 125 2.32 2.93 -39.62
CA SER A 125 1.52 1.72 -39.35
C SER A 125 1.95 0.99 -38.07
N GLN A 126 3.26 0.99 -37.75
CA GLN A 126 3.75 0.47 -36.48
C GLN A 126 3.46 1.43 -35.33
N GLN A 127 3.44 2.73 -35.59
CA GLN A 127 3.27 3.76 -34.58
C GLN A 127 1.89 3.74 -33.94
N ALA A 128 0.80 3.73 -34.73
CA ALA A 128 -0.56 3.68 -34.18
C ALA A 128 -0.77 2.45 -33.28
N ARG A 129 -0.27 1.28 -33.71
CA ARG A 129 -0.33 0.05 -32.92
C ARG A 129 0.46 0.16 -31.62
N ARG A 130 1.71 0.65 -31.67
CA ARG A 130 2.56 0.78 -30.47
C ARG A 130 1.98 1.83 -29.50
N THR A 131 1.44 2.94 -30.00
CA THR A 131 0.74 3.95 -29.18
C THR A 131 -0.43 3.30 -28.42
N ALA A 132 -1.26 2.50 -29.08
CA ALA A 132 -2.37 1.79 -28.43
C ALA A 132 -1.89 0.77 -27.38
N GLU A 133 -0.80 0.04 -27.66
CA GLU A 133 -0.19 -0.89 -26.69
C GLU A 133 0.31 -0.16 -25.43
N VAL A 134 0.97 1.00 -25.59
CA VAL A 134 1.45 1.82 -24.48
C VAL A 134 0.30 2.44 -23.70
N ALA A 135 -0.75 2.93 -24.38
CA ALA A 135 -1.95 3.46 -23.72
C ALA A 135 -2.64 2.41 -22.84
N ALA A 136 -2.81 1.18 -23.36
CA ALA A 136 -3.40 0.08 -22.61
C ALA A 136 -2.54 -0.32 -21.38
N LEU A 137 -1.21 -0.30 -21.53
CA LEU A 137 -0.27 -0.55 -20.46
C LEU A 137 -0.39 0.52 -19.35
N THR A 138 -0.37 1.80 -19.71
CA THR A 138 -0.54 2.93 -18.78
C THR A 138 -1.85 2.85 -18.02
N LYS A 139 -2.96 2.55 -18.70
CA LYS A 139 -4.27 2.36 -18.05
C LYS A 139 -4.26 1.23 -17.03
N LYS A 140 -3.72 0.07 -17.42
CA LYS A 140 -3.59 -1.08 -16.51
C LYS A 140 -2.75 -0.75 -15.28
N PHE A 141 -1.69 0.05 -15.44
CA PHE A 141 -0.88 0.49 -14.31
C PHE A 141 -1.64 1.43 -13.38
N ALA A 142 -2.40 2.38 -13.92
CA ALA A 142 -3.24 3.26 -13.11
C ALA A 142 -4.24 2.46 -12.25
N GLU A 143 -4.87 1.44 -12.84
CA GLU A 143 -5.79 0.55 -12.13
C GLU A 143 -5.12 -0.26 -11.02
N LEU A 144 -3.95 -0.85 -11.29
CA LEU A 144 -3.18 -1.58 -10.27
C LEU A 144 -2.76 -0.67 -9.11
N GLN A 145 -2.29 0.54 -9.42
CA GLN A 145 -1.88 1.49 -8.40
C GLN A 145 -3.05 2.00 -7.56
N HIS A 146 -4.20 2.26 -8.19
CA HIS A 146 -5.41 2.64 -7.48
C HIS A 146 -5.85 1.54 -6.49
N ASN A 147 -5.89 0.28 -6.94
CA ASN A 147 -6.25 -0.86 -6.10
C ASN A 147 -5.27 -1.03 -4.94
N ARG A 148 -3.96 -0.95 -5.22
CA ARG A 148 -2.91 -1.10 -4.20
C ARG A 148 -2.96 -0.01 -3.14
N ARG A 149 -3.17 1.25 -3.56
CA ARG A 149 -3.40 2.38 -2.66
C ARG A 149 -4.59 2.12 -1.75
N ARG A 150 -5.72 1.69 -2.31
CA ARG A 150 -6.96 1.44 -1.55
C ARG A 150 -6.73 0.36 -0.47
N GLU A 151 -6.01 -0.71 -0.80
CA GLU A 151 -5.65 -1.73 0.18
C GLU A 151 -4.80 -1.19 1.33
N LEU A 152 -3.78 -0.38 1.02
CA LEU A 152 -2.92 0.24 2.04
C LEU A 152 -3.69 1.20 2.94
N LEU A 153 -4.55 2.05 2.36
CA LEU A 153 -5.39 2.96 3.14
C LEU A 153 -6.33 2.21 4.07
N GLN A 154 -6.88 1.07 3.63
CA GLN A 154 -7.69 0.22 4.50
C GLN A 154 -6.86 -0.35 5.65
N LEU A 155 -5.65 -0.85 5.37
CA LEU A 155 -4.74 -1.35 6.42
C LEU A 155 -4.40 -0.28 7.47
N PHE A 156 -4.24 0.99 7.06
CA PHE A 156 -4.01 2.08 8.00
C PHE A 156 -5.23 2.40 8.85
N ARG A 157 -6.43 2.38 8.26
CA ARG A 157 -7.69 2.57 8.99
C ARG A 157 -7.91 1.47 10.02
N ASP A 158 -7.71 0.22 9.61
CA ASP A 158 -7.83 -0.94 10.49
C ASP A 158 -6.82 -0.81 11.66
N PHE A 159 -5.58 -0.43 11.35
CA PHE A 159 -4.57 -0.19 12.38
C PHE A 159 -4.96 0.94 13.35
N LYS A 160 -5.41 2.10 12.85
CA LYS A 160 -5.88 3.20 13.71
C LYS A 160 -7.04 2.75 14.61
N ALA A 161 -8.05 2.09 14.05
CA ALA A 161 -9.20 1.59 14.79
C ALA A 161 -8.83 0.56 15.88
N GLU A 162 -7.89 -0.35 15.59
CA GLU A 162 -7.37 -1.29 16.58
C GLU A 162 -6.70 -0.58 17.76
N GLN A 163 -5.94 0.47 17.47
CA GLN A 163 -5.19 1.22 18.48
C GLN A 163 -6.11 2.11 19.32
N GLU A 164 -7.16 2.66 18.71
CA GLU A 164 -8.26 3.34 19.39
C GLU A 164 -9.03 2.40 20.32
N ALA A 165 -9.40 1.22 19.84
CA ALA A 165 -10.10 0.21 20.63
C ALA A 165 -9.26 -0.24 21.83
N PHE A 166 -7.97 -0.52 21.60
CA PHE A 166 -7.04 -0.86 22.68
C PHE A 166 -6.89 0.29 23.69
N SER A 167 -6.75 1.53 23.21
CA SER A 167 -6.68 2.72 24.05
C SER A 167 -7.95 2.92 24.88
N ALA A 168 -9.13 2.63 24.32
CA ALA A 168 -10.40 2.70 25.03
C ALA A 168 -10.50 1.64 26.13
N GLN A 169 -10.03 0.42 25.86
CA GLN A 169 -9.95 -0.65 26.88
C GLN A 169 -8.99 -0.25 28.01
N LEU A 170 -7.80 0.30 27.69
CA LEU A 170 -6.88 0.82 28.70
C LEU A 170 -7.53 1.91 29.55
N ARG A 171 -8.26 2.85 28.95
CA ARG A 171 -9.02 3.89 29.68
C ARG A 171 -10.06 3.29 30.62
N ALA A 172 -10.81 2.28 30.18
CA ALA A 172 -11.78 1.60 31.02
C ALA A 172 -11.09 0.90 32.22
N CYS A 173 -9.95 0.24 31.98
CA CYS A 173 -9.15 -0.35 33.05
C CYS A 173 -8.62 0.69 34.06
N ILE A 174 -8.18 1.85 33.59
CA ILE A 174 -7.75 2.95 34.47
C ILE A 174 -8.93 3.44 35.32
N ALA A 175 -10.10 3.64 34.71
CA ALA A 175 -11.30 4.10 35.42
C ALA A 175 -11.74 3.13 36.53
N GLN A 176 -11.54 1.83 36.31
CA GLN A 176 -11.86 0.76 37.25
C GLN A 176 -10.66 0.30 38.09
N ALA A 177 -9.55 1.04 38.11
CA ALA A 177 -8.29 0.60 38.71
C ALA A 177 -8.36 0.20 40.20
N LYS A 178 -9.34 0.72 40.94
CA LYS A 178 -9.61 0.35 42.34
C LYS A 178 -10.20 -1.05 42.51
N GLU A 179 -10.89 -1.56 41.49
CA GLU A 179 -11.59 -2.85 41.48
C GLU A 179 -10.96 -3.86 40.51
N LEU A 180 -10.00 -3.41 39.71
CA LEU A 180 -9.39 -4.23 38.67
C LEU A 180 -8.50 -5.32 39.27
N ARG A 181 -8.82 -6.57 38.96
CA ARG A 181 -7.94 -7.70 39.31
C ARG A 181 -6.89 -7.89 38.23
N LEU A 182 -5.70 -8.32 38.63
CA LEU A 182 -4.61 -8.68 37.70
C LEU A 182 -5.07 -9.64 36.58
N LYS A 183 -5.99 -10.55 36.92
CA LYS A 183 -6.58 -11.49 35.96
C LYS A 183 -7.32 -10.80 34.82
N ASP A 184 -8.02 -9.70 35.10
CA ASP A 184 -8.82 -8.97 34.12
C ASP A 184 -7.90 -8.19 33.16
N LEU A 185 -6.86 -7.55 33.71
CA LEU A 185 -5.82 -6.89 32.92
C LEU A 185 -5.09 -7.88 32.01
N LYS A 186 -4.71 -9.05 32.56
CA LYS A 186 -4.03 -10.11 31.82
C LYS A 186 -4.90 -10.68 30.70
N ALA A 187 -6.18 -10.94 30.96
CA ALA A 187 -7.11 -11.42 29.95
C ALA A 187 -7.25 -10.44 28.78
N MET A 188 -7.30 -9.13 29.05
CA MET A 188 -7.34 -8.09 28.02
C MET A 188 -6.06 -8.08 27.17
N PHE A 189 -4.88 -8.09 27.79
CA PHE A 189 -3.61 -8.13 27.05
C PHE A 189 -3.46 -9.41 26.21
N GLU A 190 -3.84 -10.56 26.75
CA GLU A 190 -3.82 -11.83 26.01
C GLU A 190 -4.82 -11.86 24.86
N GLN A 191 -6.00 -11.25 25.03
CA GLN A 191 -6.98 -11.10 23.96
C GLN A 191 -6.41 -10.23 22.84
N PHE A 192 -5.86 -9.06 23.19
CA PHE A 192 -5.23 -8.17 22.22
C PHE A 192 -4.08 -8.86 21.46
N GLN A 193 -3.26 -9.63 22.17
CA GLN A 193 -2.18 -10.40 21.56
C GLN A 193 -2.71 -11.47 20.60
N ARG A 194 -3.71 -12.27 21.01
CA ARG A 194 -4.33 -13.29 20.16
C ARG A 194 -4.95 -12.70 18.91
N GLU A 195 -5.67 -11.59 19.07
CA GLU A 195 -6.28 -10.84 17.99
C GLU A 195 -5.24 -10.28 17.00
N SER A 196 -4.15 -9.72 17.53
CA SER A 196 -3.02 -9.23 16.72
C SER A 196 -2.36 -10.37 15.93
N GLU A 197 -2.07 -11.50 16.58
CA GLU A 197 -1.43 -12.66 15.95
C GLU A 197 -2.32 -13.29 14.87
N ALA A 198 -3.63 -13.43 15.12
CA ALA A 198 -4.58 -13.95 14.14
C ALA A 198 -4.63 -13.07 12.88
N ARG A 199 -4.64 -11.74 13.05
CA ARG A 199 -4.64 -10.78 11.93
C ARG A 199 -3.31 -10.71 11.19
N THR A 200 -2.17 -10.86 11.89
CA THR A 200 -0.86 -11.01 11.24
C THR A 200 -0.85 -12.24 10.33
N ARG A 201 -1.36 -13.39 10.80
CA ARG A 201 -1.48 -14.61 9.98
C ARG A 201 -2.35 -14.39 8.74
N GLN A 202 -3.50 -13.74 8.91
CA GLN A 202 -4.39 -13.41 7.78
C GLN A 202 -3.72 -12.45 6.78
N THR A 203 -3.03 -11.42 7.27
CA THR A 203 -2.30 -10.46 6.42
C THR A 203 -1.16 -11.16 5.66
N GLN A 204 -0.41 -12.04 6.31
CA GLN A 204 0.66 -12.82 5.68
C GLN A 204 0.11 -13.78 4.62
N ALA A 205 -1.00 -14.45 4.89
CA ALA A 205 -1.66 -15.32 3.92
C ALA A 205 -2.07 -14.53 2.67
N ARG A 206 -2.73 -13.39 2.85
CA ARG A 206 -3.13 -12.51 1.74
C ARG A 206 -1.93 -11.97 0.96
N ARG A 207 -0.84 -11.59 1.66
CA ARG A 207 0.42 -11.17 1.00
C ARG A 207 1.02 -12.29 0.15
N LYS A 208 0.97 -13.53 0.64
CA LYS A 208 1.45 -14.70 -0.10
C LYS A 208 0.61 -14.94 -1.35
N GLU A 209 -0.71 -14.87 -1.25
CA GLU A 209 -1.62 -14.97 -2.41
C GLU A 209 -1.34 -13.89 -3.45
N VAL A 210 -1.16 -12.64 -3.02
CA VAL A 210 -0.81 -11.52 -3.93
C VAL A 210 0.55 -11.75 -4.57
N ALA A 211 1.56 -12.19 -3.82
CA ALA A 211 2.89 -12.49 -4.36
C ALA A 211 2.83 -13.62 -5.40
N GLU A 212 2.08 -14.69 -5.13
CA GLU A 212 1.85 -15.79 -6.08
C GLU A 212 1.12 -15.31 -7.33
N MET A 213 0.12 -14.45 -7.19
CA MET A 213 -0.61 -13.85 -8.31
C MET A 213 0.34 -13.00 -9.18
N LEU A 214 1.14 -12.13 -8.57
CA LEU A 214 2.13 -11.31 -9.28
C LEU A 214 3.19 -12.17 -9.98
N GLN A 215 3.63 -13.24 -9.33
CA GLN A 215 4.56 -14.21 -9.93
C GLN A 215 3.93 -14.92 -11.14
N ARG A 216 2.66 -15.34 -11.06
CA ARG A 216 1.93 -15.92 -12.19
C ARG A 216 1.84 -14.93 -13.35
N PHE A 217 1.54 -13.66 -13.09
CA PHE A 217 1.55 -12.63 -14.13
C PHE A 217 2.94 -12.44 -14.74
N LYS A 218 4.00 -12.44 -13.93
CA LYS A 218 5.39 -12.35 -14.41
C LYS A 218 5.75 -13.53 -15.32
N LEU A 219 5.36 -14.75 -14.93
CA LEU A 219 5.57 -15.96 -15.73
C LEU A 219 4.75 -15.94 -17.03
N GLN A 220 3.51 -15.46 -16.98
CA GLN A 220 2.65 -15.31 -18.15
C GLN A 220 3.21 -14.27 -19.13
N ARG A 221 3.75 -13.15 -18.62
CA ARG A 221 4.49 -12.16 -19.43
C ARG A 221 5.71 -12.79 -20.11
N LEU A 222 6.52 -13.57 -19.38
CA LEU A 222 7.68 -14.26 -19.94
C LEU A 222 7.31 -15.30 -21.00
N LYS A 223 6.22 -16.05 -20.80
CA LYS A 223 5.71 -16.99 -21.82
C LYS A 223 5.21 -16.26 -23.06
N ASN A 224 4.46 -15.17 -22.87
CA ASN A 224 3.93 -14.40 -23.99
C ASN A 224 5.06 -13.69 -24.76
N SER A 225 6.11 -13.22 -24.11
CA SER A 225 7.27 -12.65 -24.80
C SER A 225 8.04 -13.70 -25.60
N LYS A 226 8.32 -14.88 -25.01
CA LYS A 226 8.96 -16.00 -25.72
C LYS A 226 8.15 -16.47 -26.93
N ASN A 227 6.83 -16.55 -26.81
CA ASN A 227 5.95 -16.89 -27.94
C ASN A 227 5.97 -15.81 -29.03
N HIS A 228 6.13 -14.53 -28.66
CA HIS A 228 6.24 -13.43 -29.61
C HIS A 228 7.58 -13.45 -30.38
N TYR A 229 8.67 -13.88 -29.73
CA TYR A 229 9.97 -14.11 -30.39
C TYR A 229 9.96 -15.36 -31.28
N ALA A 230 9.32 -16.45 -30.84
CA ALA A 230 9.19 -17.68 -31.64
C ALA A 230 8.38 -17.46 -32.94
N ARG A 231 7.36 -16.59 -32.92
CA ARG A 231 6.61 -16.21 -34.13
C ARG A 231 7.37 -15.29 -35.07
N LYS A 232 8.29 -14.46 -34.56
CA LYS A 232 9.14 -13.57 -35.38
C LYS A 232 10.28 -14.31 -36.08
N ASN A 233 10.73 -15.45 -35.55
CA ASN A 233 11.78 -16.27 -36.14
C ASN A 233 11.26 -17.37 -37.09
N ALA A 234 9.93 -17.43 -37.30
CA ALA A 234 9.27 -18.41 -38.16
C ALA A 234 8.64 -17.77 -39.42
N GLN A 235 8.84 -16.47 -39.63
CA GLN A 235 8.56 -15.73 -40.86
C GLN A 235 9.89 -15.32 -41.49
#